data_AF-B4KWB3-F1
#
_entry.id   AF-B4KWB3-F1
#
_cell.length_a   1.000
_cell.length_b   1.000
_cell.length_c   1.000
_cell.angle_alpha   90.00
_cell.angle_beta   90.00
_cell.angle_gamma   90.00
#
_symmetry.space_group_name_H-M   'P 1'
#
loop_
_entity.id
_entity.type
_entity.pdbx_description
1 polymer ?
#
loop_
_entity_poly.entity_id
_entity_poly.type
_entity_poly.pdbx_seq_one_letter_code
_entity_poly.pdbx_strand_id
1 'polypeptide(L)'
;MVEQAAEDYAKIIQSADLEKEINPLCNNIDDMLARLDEFETVLASVRAESNGIMANHVCSILSFSANFDELRQRIDKLDTFVAAVNENLNEVEKSVDVAEQELNVTDYSIKGLLLKPLKARLSTAETSSATPKTNLIDGEFQAVPIFKADEYFGTRAEEANISDSI
;
A
#
# COMPACT_ATOMS: atom_id res chain seq x y z
N MET A 1 -24.33 -77.55 49.29
CA MET A 1 -23.20 -77.01 48.50
C MET A 1 -23.66 -75.97 47.49
N VAL A 2 -24.66 -76.24 46.64
CA VAL A 2 -25.16 -75.25 45.67
C VAL A 2 -25.89 -74.08 46.35
N GLU A 3 -26.73 -74.35 47.37
CA GLU A 3 -27.40 -73.29 48.15
C GLU A 3 -26.42 -72.35 48.85
N GLN A 4 -25.38 -72.90 49.47
CA GLN A 4 -24.41 -72.12 50.20
C GLN A 4 -23.54 -71.25 49.27
N ALA A 5 -23.18 -71.77 48.09
CA ALA A 5 -22.55 -70.98 47.05
C ALA A 5 -23.49 -69.87 46.53
N ALA A 6 -24.78 -70.16 46.36
CA ALA A 6 -25.77 -69.17 45.95
C ALA A 6 -25.96 -68.06 47.01
N GLU A 7 -25.96 -68.39 48.29
CA GLU A 7 -25.99 -67.42 49.39
C GLU A 7 -24.74 -66.55 49.44
N ASP A 8 -23.56 -67.13 49.24
CA ASP A 8 -22.30 -66.38 49.25
C ASP A 8 -22.21 -65.40 48.06
N TYR A 9 -22.63 -65.82 46.86
CA TYR A 9 -22.74 -64.91 45.70
C TYR A 9 -23.83 -63.85 45.88
N ALA A 10 -24.97 -64.20 46.49
CA ALA A 10 -26.02 -63.24 46.79
C ALA A 10 -25.56 -62.16 47.76
N LYS A 11 -24.75 -62.52 48.77
CA LYS A 11 -24.12 -61.55 49.68
C LYS A 11 -23.19 -60.59 48.95
N ILE A 12 -22.37 -61.09 48.03
CA ILE A 12 -21.46 -60.24 47.24
C ILE A 12 -22.26 -59.21 46.44
N ILE A 13 -23.31 -59.64 45.73
CA ILE A 13 -24.16 -58.75 44.93
C ILE A 13 -24.94 -57.76 45.80
N GLN A 14 -25.44 -58.19 46.97
CA GLN A 14 -26.13 -57.30 47.92
C GLN A 14 -25.18 -56.32 48.62
N SER A 15 -23.92 -56.69 48.80
CA SER A 15 -22.88 -55.83 49.40
C SER A 15 -22.23 -54.88 48.40
N ALA A 16 -22.28 -55.21 47.10
CA ALA A 16 -21.80 -54.36 46.03
C ALA A 16 -22.84 -53.28 45.76
N ASP A 17 -22.58 -52.09 46.28
CA ASP A 17 -23.38 -50.89 45.98
C ASP A 17 -23.04 -50.38 44.58
N LEU A 18 -23.58 -51.08 43.58
CA LEU A 18 -23.37 -50.79 42.16
C LEU A 18 -23.88 -49.40 41.79
N GLU A 19 -24.92 -48.89 42.45
CA GLU A 19 -25.42 -47.53 42.24
C GLU A 19 -24.37 -46.49 42.64
N LYS A 20 -23.64 -46.72 43.73
CA LYS A 20 -22.58 -45.82 44.19
C LYS A 20 -21.36 -45.79 43.26
N GLU A 21 -21.12 -46.84 42.47
CA GLU A 21 -20.06 -46.86 41.46
C GLU A 21 -20.53 -46.37 40.08
N ILE A 22 -21.78 -46.66 39.69
CA ILE A 22 -22.34 -46.31 38.39
C ILE A 22 -22.77 -44.84 38.31
N ASN A 23 -23.39 -44.29 39.37
CA ASN A 23 -23.88 -42.90 39.36
C ASN A 23 -22.76 -41.87 39.14
N PRO A 24 -21.58 -41.97 39.76
CA PRO A 24 -20.46 -41.07 39.46
C PRO A 24 -20.00 -41.15 38.00
N LEU A 25 -20.04 -42.35 37.40
CA LEU A 25 -19.69 -42.53 35.98
C LEU A 25 -20.73 -41.85 35.08
N CYS A 26 -22.03 -42.05 35.34
CA CYS A 26 -23.11 -41.38 34.61
C CYS A 26 -22.99 -39.85 34.72
N ASN A 27 -22.80 -39.32 35.94
CA ASN A 27 -22.62 -37.88 36.15
C ASN A 27 -21.39 -37.33 35.41
N ASN A 28 -20.31 -38.10 35.34
CA ASN A 28 -19.11 -37.70 34.59
C ASN A 28 -19.38 -37.66 33.08
N ILE A 29 -20.11 -38.66 32.56
CA ILE A 29 -20.52 -38.69 31.15
C ILE A 29 -21.40 -37.48 30.83
N ASP A 30 -22.38 -37.16 31.69
CA ASP A 30 -23.25 -36.00 31.49
C ASP A 30 -22.47 -34.68 31.50
N ASP A 31 -21.51 -34.53 32.42
CA ASP A 31 -20.62 -33.36 32.46
C ASP A 31 -19.74 -33.26 31.20
N MET A 32 -19.21 -34.39 30.72
CA MET A 32 -18.44 -34.44 29.47
C MET A 32 -19.30 -34.09 28.25
N LEU A 33 -20.56 -34.54 28.21
CA LEU A 33 -21.50 -34.19 27.13
C LEU A 33 -21.83 -32.70 27.14
N ALA A 34 -22.09 -32.12 28.31
CA ALA A 34 -22.31 -30.68 28.45
C ALA A 34 -21.10 -29.88 27.96
N ARG A 35 -19.88 -30.28 28.35
CA ARG A 35 -18.65 -29.62 27.88
C ARG A 35 -18.44 -29.77 26.37
N LEU A 36 -18.83 -30.89 25.77
CA LEU A 36 -18.76 -31.06 24.31
C LEU A 36 -19.71 -30.12 23.57
N ASP A 37 -20.91 -29.91 24.08
CA ASP A 37 -21.90 -28.97 23.52
C ASP A 37 -21.40 -27.51 23.60
N GLU A 38 -20.79 -27.15 24.74
CA GLU A 38 -20.12 -25.85 24.89
C GLU A 38 -18.96 -25.68 23.90
N PHE A 39 -18.13 -26.72 23.73
CA PHE A 39 -17.03 -26.70 22.75
C PHE A 39 -17.54 -26.55 21.31
N GLU A 40 -18.63 -27.23 20.95
CA GLU A 40 -19.25 -27.10 19.64
C GLU A 40 -19.74 -25.68 19.39
N THR A 41 -20.38 -25.08 20.40
CA THR A 41 -20.86 -23.69 20.34
C THR A 41 -19.72 -22.69 20.14
N VAL A 42 -18.62 -22.86 20.87
CA VAL A 42 -17.43 -22.01 20.71
C VAL A 42 -16.80 -22.21 19.32
N LEU A 43 -16.69 -23.44 18.83
CA LEU A 43 -16.17 -23.71 17.49
C LEU A 43 -17.03 -23.10 16.39
N ALA A 44 -18.36 -23.16 16.53
CA ALA A 44 -19.29 -22.52 15.61
C ALA A 44 -19.09 -20.99 15.61
N SER A 45 -18.92 -20.39 16.79
CA SER A 45 -18.68 -18.95 16.95
C SER A 45 -17.35 -18.52 16.31
N VAL A 46 -16.27 -19.26 16.53
CA VAL A 46 -14.96 -19.00 15.92
C VAL A 46 -15.02 -19.11 14.39
N ARG A 47 -15.72 -20.11 13.85
CA ARG A 47 -15.93 -20.24 12.40
C ARG A 47 -16.72 -19.07 11.84
N ALA A 48 -17.77 -18.63 12.51
CA ALA A 48 -18.56 -17.48 12.09
C ALA A 48 -17.73 -16.19 12.08
N GLU A 49 -16.92 -15.96 13.12
CA GLU A 49 -16.00 -14.82 13.20
C GLU A 49 -14.94 -14.87 12.09
N SER A 50 -14.31 -16.03 11.89
CA SER A 50 -13.31 -16.24 10.83
C SER A 50 -13.88 -15.95 9.44
N ASN A 51 -15.09 -16.43 9.17
CA ASN A 51 -15.80 -16.15 7.92
C ASN A 51 -16.11 -14.65 7.79
N GLY A 52 -16.52 -14.00 8.88
CA GLY A 52 -16.76 -12.56 8.92
C GLY A 52 -15.52 -11.73 8.63
N ILE A 53 -14.36 -12.12 9.18
CA ILE A 53 -13.07 -11.46 8.93
C ILE A 53 -12.65 -11.64 7.47
N MET A 54 -12.74 -12.86 6.95
CA MET A 54 -12.37 -13.15 5.55
C MET A 54 -13.24 -12.35 4.58
N ALA A 55 -14.56 -12.38 4.78
CA ALA A 55 -15.52 -11.73 3.89
C ALA A 55 -15.43 -10.20 3.94
N ASN A 56 -15.29 -9.60 5.13
CA ASN A 56 -15.39 -8.15 5.28
C ASN A 56 -14.04 -7.43 5.24
N HIS A 57 -12.98 -8.02 5.81
CA HIS A 57 -11.70 -7.32 5.95
C HIS A 57 -10.72 -7.73 4.86
N VAL A 58 -10.53 -9.03 4.64
CA VAL A 58 -9.54 -9.51 3.66
C VAL A 58 -9.98 -9.18 2.25
N CYS A 59 -11.21 -9.50 1.87
CA CYS A 59 -11.73 -9.18 0.53
C CYS A 59 -11.76 -7.65 0.26
N SER A 60 -12.09 -6.83 1.27
CA SER A 60 -12.09 -5.36 1.12
C SER A 60 -10.70 -4.76 0.98
N ILE A 61 -9.71 -5.30 1.70
CA ILE A 61 -8.31 -4.86 1.54
C ILE A 61 -7.79 -5.25 0.15
N LEU A 62 -8.08 -6.48 -0.30
CA LEU A 62 -7.68 -6.95 -1.63
C LEU A 62 -8.35 -6.15 -2.74
N SER A 63 -9.63 -5.79 -2.60
CA SER A 63 -10.33 -4.96 -3.59
C SER A 63 -9.76 -3.54 -3.67
N PHE A 64 -9.21 -3.02 -2.58
CA PHE A 64 -8.52 -1.72 -2.57
C PHE A 64 -7.13 -1.77 -3.22
N SER A 65 -6.50 -2.95 -3.35
CA SER A 65 -5.15 -3.08 -3.93
C SER A 65 -5.05 -2.46 -5.32
N ALA A 66 -6.04 -2.66 -6.18
CA ALA A 66 -6.04 -2.09 -7.53
C ALA A 66 -6.05 -0.56 -7.52
N ASN A 67 -6.85 0.05 -6.63
CA ASN A 67 -6.89 1.51 -6.46
C ASN A 67 -5.55 2.05 -5.93
N PHE A 68 -4.91 1.29 -5.04
CA PHE A 68 -3.60 1.65 -4.51
C PHE A 68 -2.51 1.58 -5.59
N ASP A 69 -2.54 0.55 -6.43
CA ASP A 69 -1.61 0.43 -7.57
C ASP A 69 -1.81 1.56 -8.58
N GLU A 70 -3.06 1.95 -8.88
CA GLU A 70 -3.35 3.11 -9.73
C GLU A 70 -2.80 4.40 -9.12
N LEU A 71 -3.04 4.63 -7.82
CA LEU A 71 -2.52 5.80 -7.12
C LEU A 71 -1.00 5.84 -7.14
N ARG A 72 -0.35 4.70 -6.88
CA ARG A 72 1.10 4.56 -6.95
C ARG A 72 1.62 4.93 -8.35
N GLN A 73 1.02 4.39 -9.41
CA GLN A 73 1.42 4.71 -10.77
C GLN A 73 1.26 6.20 -11.09
N ARG A 74 0.19 6.84 -10.59
CA ARG A 74 -0.01 8.28 -10.75
C ARG A 74 1.05 9.10 -10.03
N ILE A 75 1.47 8.67 -8.84
CA ILE A 75 2.56 9.30 -8.09
C ILE A 75 3.89 9.12 -8.84
N ASP A 76 4.22 7.92 -9.30
CA ASP A 76 5.47 7.63 -10.02
C ASP A 76 5.57 8.45 -11.33
N LYS A 77 4.46 8.57 -12.06
CA LYS A 77 4.38 9.43 -13.26
C LYS A 77 4.59 10.90 -12.94
N LEU A 78 3.98 11.38 -11.85
CA LEU A 78 4.15 12.77 -11.41
C LEU A 78 5.60 13.05 -11.00
N ASP A 79 6.23 12.13 -10.28
CA ASP A 79 7.63 12.27 -9.84
C ASP A 79 8.58 12.34 -11.05
N THR A 80 8.38 11.45 -12.02
CA THR A 80 9.12 11.46 -13.29
C THR A 80 8.95 12.79 -14.04
N PHE A 81 7.72 13.31 -14.10
CA PHE A 81 7.44 14.59 -14.73
C PHE A 81 8.13 15.75 -14.01
N VAL A 82 8.05 15.82 -12.68
CA VAL A 82 8.70 16.86 -11.88
C VAL A 82 10.22 16.81 -12.05
N ALA A 83 10.82 15.62 -12.10
CA ALA A 83 12.24 15.46 -12.39
C ALA A 83 12.61 16.02 -13.77
N ALA A 84 11.84 15.71 -14.81
CA ALA A 84 12.06 16.24 -16.16
C ALA A 84 11.90 17.76 -16.22
N VAL A 85 10.91 18.33 -15.54
CA VAL A 85 10.72 19.79 -15.45
C VAL A 85 11.94 20.45 -14.80
N ASN A 86 12.44 19.86 -13.71
CA ASN A 86 13.59 20.37 -12.97
C ASN A 86 14.87 20.34 -13.83
N GLU A 87 15.11 19.25 -14.56
CA GLU A 87 16.24 19.15 -15.50
C GLU A 87 16.16 20.21 -16.59
N ASN A 88 15.01 20.34 -17.25
CA ASN A 88 14.78 21.36 -18.28
C ASN A 88 14.96 22.79 -17.73
N LEU A 89 14.48 23.07 -16.51
CA LEU A 89 14.64 24.37 -15.88
C LEU A 89 16.13 24.67 -15.60
N ASN A 90 16.89 23.67 -15.14
CA ASN A 90 18.33 23.83 -14.92
C ASN A 90 19.08 24.10 -16.22
N GLU A 91 18.67 23.51 -17.34
CA GLU A 91 19.27 23.79 -18.65
C GLU A 91 18.92 25.19 -19.16
N VAL A 92 17.66 25.61 -19.02
CA VAL A 92 17.22 26.97 -19.37
C VAL A 92 17.97 27.99 -18.51
N GLU A 93 18.12 27.74 -17.21
CA GLU A 93 18.87 28.61 -16.30
C GLU A 93 20.33 28.80 -16.77
N LYS A 94 21.01 27.70 -17.12
CA LYS A 94 22.38 27.75 -17.65
C LYS A 94 22.46 28.53 -18.96
N SER A 95 21.49 28.36 -19.85
CA SER A 95 21.42 29.11 -21.10
C SER A 95 21.22 30.61 -20.85
N VAL A 96 20.40 30.98 -19.86
CA VAL A 96 20.24 32.38 -19.44
C VAL A 96 21.52 32.92 -18.78
N ASP A 97 22.25 32.14 -17.98
CA ASP A 97 23.58 32.52 -17.45
C ASP A 97 24.55 32.89 -18.56
N VAL A 98 24.62 32.05 -19.60
CA VAL A 98 25.46 32.29 -20.77
C VAL A 98 25.08 33.60 -21.47
N ALA A 99 23.79 33.78 -21.78
CA ALA A 99 23.32 34.96 -22.51
C ALA A 99 23.56 36.27 -21.73
N GLU A 100 23.33 36.26 -20.41
CA GLU A 100 23.57 37.42 -19.55
C GLU A 100 25.05 37.76 -19.43
N GLN A 101 25.90 36.75 -19.38
CA GLN A 101 27.35 36.92 -19.38
C GLN A 101 27.86 37.49 -20.72
N GLU A 102 27.35 37.01 -21.85
CA GLU A 102 27.71 37.53 -23.19
C GLU A 102 27.25 38.97 -23.40
N LEU A 103 26.06 39.33 -22.87
CA LEU A 103 25.48 40.67 -23.01
C LEU A 103 25.92 41.66 -21.90
N ASN A 104 26.71 41.22 -20.91
CA ASN A 104 27.08 42.00 -19.72
C ASN A 104 25.87 42.58 -18.97
N VAL A 105 24.74 41.86 -18.94
CA VAL A 105 23.50 42.29 -18.25
C VAL A 105 23.38 41.53 -16.93
N THR A 106 23.89 42.09 -15.84
CA THR A 106 23.88 41.43 -14.52
C THR A 106 22.78 41.94 -13.57
N ASP A 107 22.27 43.15 -13.77
CA ASP A 107 21.50 43.85 -12.73
C ASP A 107 19.96 43.81 -12.92
N TYR A 108 19.46 43.52 -14.13
CA TYR A 108 18.02 43.44 -14.47
C TYR A 108 17.64 42.10 -15.14
N SER A 109 18.36 41.06 -14.77
CA SER A 109 18.20 39.69 -15.28
C SER A 109 16.82 39.10 -14.96
N ILE A 110 16.30 38.27 -15.89
CA ILE A 110 15.10 37.44 -15.69
C ILE A 110 15.24 36.55 -14.45
N LYS A 111 16.48 36.17 -14.08
CA LYS A 111 16.77 35.46 -12.82
C LYS A 111 16.39 36.28 -11.61
N GLY A 112 16.65 37.59 -11.65
CA GLY A 112 16.36 38.55 -10.59
C GLY A 112 14.86 38.71 -10.32
N LEU A 113 14.05 38.71 -11.38
CA LEU A 113 12.60 38.97 -11.29
C LEU A 113 11.75 37.70 -11.14
N LEU A 114 12.09 36.61 -11.83
CA LEU A 114 11.24 35.42 -11.93
C LEU A 114 11.79 34.18 -11.21
N LEU A 115 13.12 34.02 -11.13
CA LEU A 115 13.74 32.77 -10.62
C LEU A 115 14.23 32.86 -9.16
N LYS A 116 14.58 34.05 -8.65
CA LYS A 116 14.93 34.27 -7.23
C LYS A 116 13.85 33.80 -6.22
N PRO A 117 12.54 34.05 -6.42
CA PRO A 117 11.53 33.57 -5.46
C PRO A 117 11.34 32.04 -5.46
N LEU A 118 11.72 31.35 -6.55
CA LEU A 118 11.62 29.88 -6.66
C LEU A 118 12.83 29.15 -6.05
N LYS A 119 14.02 29.76 -6.07
CA LYS A 119 15.27 29.17 -5.54
C LYS A 119 15.41 29.19 -4.02
N ALA A 120 14.51 29.85 -3.29
CA ALA A 120 14.55 29.88 -1.83
C ALA A 120 14.33 28.50 -1.16
N ARG A 121 14.07 27.44 -1.93
CA ARG A 121 13.87 26.07 -1.42
C ARG A 121 14.85 25.01 -1.94
N LEU A 122 15.83 25.36 -2.79
CA LEU A 122 16.76 24.36 -3.32
C LEU A 122 18.14 24.97 -3.52
N SER A 123 18.94 24.96 -2.45
CA SER A 123 20.36 25.32 -2.52
C SER A 123 21.17 24.10 -2.92
N THR A 124 22.05 24.22 -3.91
CA THR A 124 23.51 23.93 -3.85
C THR A 124 24.10 24.35 -5.19
N ALA A 125 24.97 25.36 -5.18
CA ALA A 125 25.69 25.83 -6.37
C ALA A 125 27.03 25.11 -6.47
N GLU A 126 27.30 24.45 -7.60
CA GLU A 126 28.63 23.99 -7.97
C GLU A 126 29.22 24.88 -9.06
N THR A 127 30.34 25.53 -8.71
CA THR A 127 31.18 26.28 -9.63
C THR A 127 32.15 25.32 -10.30
N SER A 128 32.12 25.21 -11.64
CA SER A 128 33.24 24.60 -12.38
C SER A 128 33.47 25.27 -13.74
N SER A 129 34.75 25.57 -13.94
CA SER A 129 35.41 26.21 -15.08
C SER A 129 35.48 25.33 -16.34
N ALA A 130 35.36 25.94 -17.52
CA ALA A 130 36.14 25.74 -18.76
C ALA A 130 35.29 25.91 -20.04
N THR A 131 35.85 26.60 -21.04
CA THR A 131 35.31 27.05 -22.35
C THR A 131 34.17 28.09 -22.28
N PRO A 132 34.16 29.13 -23.14
CA PRO A 132 33.00 30.01 -23.25
C PRO A 132 31.86 29.16 -23.83
N LYS A 133 30.96 28.70 -22.95
CA LYS A 133 29.69 28.11 -23.36
C LYS A 133 28.92 29.26 -23.98
N THR A 134 28.68 29.20 -25.28
CA THR A 134 27.77 30.10 -26.00
C THR A 134 26.52 29.33 -26.35
N ASN A 135 25.37 30.00 -26.39
CA ASN A 135 24.13 29.40 -26.91
C ASN A 135 24.06 29.41 -28.44
N LEU A 136 25.13 29.87 -29.11
CA LEU A 136 25.19 30.01 -30.56
C LEU A 136 25.87 28.81 -31.20
N ILE A 137 25.24 28.24 -32.23
CA ILE A 137 25.83 27.25 -33.14
C ILE A 137 25.84 27.90 -34.53
N ASP A 138 27.01 28.04 -35.14
CA ASP A 138 27.20 28.75 -36.42
C ASP A 138 26.63 30.19 -36.45
N GLY A 139 26.54 30.84 -35.28
CA GLY A 139 26.01 32.20 -35.12
C GLY A 139 24.50 32.27 -34.93
N GLU A 140 23.79 31.14 -34.94
CA GLU A 140 22.35 31.05 -34.68
C GLU A 140 22.07 30.55 -33.26
N PHE A 141 21.08 31.16 -32.60
CA PHE A 141 20.65 30.76 -31.26
C PHE A 141 19.93 29.41 -31.30
N GLN A 142 20.42 28.46 -30.52
CA GLN A 142 19.76 27.18 -30.31
C GLN A 142 18.97 27.22 -29.01
N ALA A 143 17.64 27.13 -29.11
CA ALA A 143 16.78 27.05 -27.93
C ALA A 143 17.00 25.73 -27.17
N VAL A 144 17.01 25.80 -25.84
CA VAL A 144 17.04 24.63 -24.97
C VAL A 144 15.76 23.81 -25.20
N PRO A 145 15.87 22.53 -25.55
CA PRO A 145 14.69 21.67 -25.67
C PRO A 145 14.10 21.47 -24.27
N ILE A 146 12.83 21.84 -24.10
CA ILE A 146 12.08 21.60 -22.86
C ILE A 146 11.02 20.53 -23.08
N PHE A 147 10.56 19.92 -21.99
CA PHE A 147 9.46 18.95 -22.03
C PHE A 147 8.22 19.54 -22.75
N LYS A 148 7.53 18.68 -23.50
CA LYS A 148 6.22 19.02 -24.08
C LYS A 148 5.12 18.51 -23.17
N ALA A 149 4.17 19.38 -22.83
CA ALA A 149 3.04 18.99 -22.00
C ALA A 149 2.25 17.82 -22.62
N ASP A 150 2.11 17.78 -23.94
CA ASP A 150 1.38 16.74 -24.66
C ASP A 150 1.99 15.33 -24.47
N GLU A 151 3.30 15.24 -24.21
CA GLU A 151 3.99 13.96 -23.98
C GLU A 151 3.71 13.38 -22.58
N TYR A 152 3.30 14.21 -21.61
CA TYR A 152 3.06 13.82 -20.22
C TYR A 152 1.58 13.81 -19.83
N PHE A 153 0.77 14.68 -20.44
CA PHE A 153 -0.66 14.83 -20.15
C PHE A 153 -1.57 14.31 -21.26
N GLY A 154 -1.01 13.86 -22.39
CA GLY A 154 -1.77 13.44 -23.55
C GLY A 154 -2.34 14.62 -24.34
N THR A 155 -2.70 14.37 -25.61
CA THR A 155 -3.38 15.38 -26.41
C THR A 155 -4.87 15.34 -26.07
N ARG A 156 -5.52 16.50 -25.86
CA ARG A 156 -6.96 16.63 -25.47
C ARG A 156 -7.97 15.91 -26.39
N ALA A 157 -7.52 15.29 -27.48
CA ALA A 157 -8.32 14.48 -28.39
C ALA A 157 -8.52 13.02 -27.92
N GLU A 158 -7.65 12.48 -27.06
CA GLU A 158 -7.73 11.06 -26.65
C GLU A 158 -8.72 10.82 -25.49
N GLU A 159 -8.98 11.83 -24.65
CA GLU A 159 -9.94 11.74 -23.54
C GLU A 159 -11.42 11.72 -24.01
N ALA A 160 -11.72 12.24 -25.20
CA ALA A 160 -13.09 12.28 -25.73
C ALA A 160 -13.61 10.91 -26.20
N ASN A 161 -12.72 9.97 -26.55
CA ASN A 161 -13.12 8.65 -27.06
C ASN A 161 -13.41 7.60 -25.97
N ILE A 162 -13.08 7.88 -24.70
CA ILE A 162 -13.35 6.95 -23.60
C ILE A 162 -14.73 7.21 -22.97
N SER A 163 -15.29 8.41 -23.14
CA SER A 163 -16.61 8.78 -22.61
C SER A 163 -17.80 8.27 -23.44
N ASP A 164 -17.59 7.84 -24.69
CA ASP A 164 -18.65 7.41 -25.62
C ASP A 164 -18.78 5.87 -25.72
N SER A 165 -18.17 5.11 -24.82
CA SER A 165 -18.24 3.63 -24.80
C SER A 165 -18.69 3.01 -23.47
N ILE A 166 -19.46 3.75 -22.65
CA ILE A 166 -20.23 3.19 -21.53
C ILE A 166 -21.72 3.30 -21.82
#